data_AF-A0A914CLW2-F1
#
_entry.id   AF-A0A914CLW2-F1
#
_cell.length_a   1.000
_cell.length_b   1.000
_cell.length_c   1.000
_cell.angle_alpha   90.00
_cell.angle_beta   90.00
_cell.angle_gamma   90.00
#
_symmetry.space_group_name_H-M   'P 1'
#
loop_
_entity.id
_entity.type
_entity.pdbx_description
1 polymer ?
#
loop_
_entity_poly.entity_id
_entity_poly.type
_entity_poly.pdbx_seq_one_letter_code
_entity_poly.pdbx_strand_id
1 'polypeptide(L)'
;MVWYTIETFIRFSPIFILFLLPFSVTFHVLLGDQPGFFNLMKRVLHTIVFLTGEFDYGDNIKDNSFATTYFVFLLYLFVGTVFLMNLLIGLAVSDTNVAMEKAMKTRLGLEVDIILHVESYYPQFLHRVMARGKMNKTSKLDHVWKRIFYWFGLPKDVAKQKQLSNE
;
A
#
# COMPACT_ATOMS: atom_id res chain seq x y z
N MET A 1 18.20 6.23 2.95
CA MET A 1 16.72 6.09 2.86
C MET A 1 16.05 6.34 4.21
N VAL A 2 16.43 5.61 5.26
CA VAL A 2 15.82 5.70 6.60
C VAL A 2 15.87 7.11 7.21
N TRP A 3 16.96 7.84 7.02
CA TRP A 3 17.09 9.21 7.55
C TRP A 3 16.04 10.17 6.96
N TYR A 4 15.85 10.14 5.64
CA TYR A 4 14.89 10.99 4.94
C TYR A 4 13.45 10.68 5.33
N THR A 5 13.13 9.39 5.54
CA THR A 5 11.80 8.99 6.01
C THR A 5 11.53 9.47 7.44
N ILE A 6 12.53 9.45 8.33
CA ILE A 6 12.41 9.98 9.70
C ILE A 6 12.23 11.50 9.69
N GLU A 7 12.96 12.23 8.85
CA GLU A 7 12.83 13.68 8.71
C GLU A 7 11.43 14.09 8.24
N THR A 8 10.92 13.36 7.25
CA THR A 8 9.57 13.54 6.71
C THR A 8 8.52 13.24 7.79
N PHE A 9 8.68 12.14 8.52
CA PHE A 9 7.81 11.76 9.63
C PHE A 9 7.77 12.81 10.75
N ILE A 10 8.92 13.34 11.17
CA ILE A 10 9.00 14.39 12.21
C ILE A 10 8.27 15.66 11.78
N ARG A 11 8.32 16.01 10.48
CA ARG A 11 7.61 17.17 9.94
C ARG A 11 6.08 17.04 9.99
N PHE A 12 5.55 15.82 9.89
CA PHE A 12 4.11 15.54 9.96
C PHE A 12 3.60 15.20 11.36
N SER A 13 4.49 14.76 12.26
CA SER A 13 4.20 14.44 13.67
C SER A 13 3.41 15.51 14.47
N PRO A 14 3.55 16.83 14.24
CA PRO A 14 2.77 17.84 14.97
C PRO A 14 1.25 17.65 14.84
N ILE A 15 0.78 17.15 13.68
CA ILE A 15 -0.64 16.87 13.45
C ILE A 15 -1.12 15.76 14.40
N PHE A 16 -0.28 14.74 14.64
CA PHE A 16 -0.59 13.66 15.57
C PHE A 16 -0.66 14.14 17.02
N ILE A 17 0.28 15.00 17.43
CA ILE A 17 0.29 15.59 18.78
C ILE A 17 -0.96 16.46 19.01
N LEU A 18 -1.43 17.18 17.98
CA LEU A 18 -2.67 17.97 18.04
C LEU A 18 -3.88 17.10 18.38
N PHE A 19 -3.95 15.86 17.89
CA PHE A 19 -5.02 14.93 18.23
C PHE A 19 -4.87 14.36 19.65
N LEU A 20 -3.67 14.18 20.18
CA LEU A 20 -3.47 13.61 21.52
C LEU A 20 -3.94 14.52 22.67
N LEU A 21 -3.81 15.85 22.53
CA LEU A 21 -4.12 16.77 23.64
C LEU A 21 -5.63 16.80 24.01
N PRO A 22 -6.58 16.92 23.06
CA PRO A 22 -8.01 16.85 23.37
C PRO A 22 -8.43 15.53 24.00
N PHE A 23 -7.86 14.41 23.56
CA PHE A 23 -8.15 13.10 24.13
C PHE A 23 -7.62 12.96 25.55
N SER A 24 -6.43 13.48 25.83
CA SER A 24 -5.86 13.51 27.19
C SER A 24 -6.72 14.33 28.16
N VAL A 25 -7.25 15.48 27.71
CA VAL A 25 -8.19 16.28 28.50
C VAL A 25 -9.52 15.55 28.69
N THR A 26 -10.03 14.88 27.66
CA THR A 26 -11.28 14.09 27.74
C THR A 26 -11.15 12.98 28.78
N PHE A 27 -10.04 12.25 28.79
CA PHE A 27 -9.77 11.22 29.81
C PHE A 27 -9.56 11.79 31.20
N HIS A 28 -8.99 12.98 31.33
CA HIS A 28 -8.92 13.62 32.63
C HIS A 28 -10.33 13.86 33.20
N VAL A 29 -11.27 14.35 32.40
CA VAL A 29 -12.63 14.59 32.87
C VAL A 29 -13.35 13.26 33.14
N LEU A 30 -13.08 12.23 32.34
CA LEU A 30 -13.76 10.92 32.43
C LEU A 30 -13.25 10.03 33.58
N LEU A 31 -11.95 10.06 33.86
CA LEU A 31 -11.24 9.14 34.78
C LEU A 31 -10.54 9.89 35.93
N GLY A 32 -10.82 11.18 36.12
CA GLY A 32 -10.01 12.12 36.90
C GLY A 32 -9.85 11.85 38.40
N ASP A 33 -10.53 10.86 38.95
CA ASP A 33 -10.46 10.53 40.39
C ASP A 33 -9.51 9.35 40.69
N GLN A 34 -8.78 8.86 39.69
CA GLN A 34 -7.79 7.81 39.88
C GLN A 34 -6.43 8.41 40.31
N PRO A 35 -5.74 7.85 41.33
CA PRO A 35 -4.50 8.41 41.88
C PRO A 35 -3.33 8.47 40.89
N GLY A 36 -3.44 7.85 39.71
CA GLY A 36 -2.47 7.92 38.61
C GLY A 36 -2.52 9.20 37.77
N PHE A 37 -3.61 9.97 37.81
CA PHE A 37 -3.87 11.08 36.86
C PHE A 37 -3.49 12.47 37.37
N PHE A 38 -2.81 12.61 38.51
CA PHE A 38 -2.34 13.91 39.00
C PHE A 38 -1.20 14.51 38.16
N ASN A 39 -0.39 13.68 37.51
CA ASN A 39 0.72 14.15 36.67
C ASN A 39 0.30 14.27 35.21
N LEU A 40 0.42 15.47 34.63
CA LEU A 40 0.11 15.75 33.22
C LEU A 40 0.81 14.78 32.26
N MET A 41 2.09 14.46 32.51
CA MET A 41 2.84 13.52 31.69
C MET A 41 2.29 12.09 31.73
N LYS A 42 1.84 11.63 32.91
CA LYS A 42 1.22 10.30 33.05
C LYS A 42 -0.09 10.21 32.26
N ARG A 43 -0.86 11.30 32.17
CA ARG A 43 -2.11 11.34 31.38
C ARG A 43 -1.85 11.18 29.89
N VAL A 44 -0.85 11.88 29.39
CA VAL A 44 -0.45 11.78 27.98
C VAL A 44 0.01 10.35 27.68
N LEU A 45 0.82 9.75 28.55
CA LEU A 45 1.25 8.36 28.40
C LEU A 45 0.06 7.38 28.42
N HIS A 46 -0.88 7.53 29.35
CA HIS A 46 -2.10 6.70 29.36
C HIS A 46 -2.94 6.88 28.10
N THR A 47 -3.03 8.09 27.55
CA THR A 47 -3.76 8.33 26.29
C THR A 47 -3.07 7.64 25.11
N ILE A 48 -1.73 7.56 25.11
CA ILE A 48 -0.97 6.82 24.10
C ILE A 48 -1.19 5.32 24.24
N VAL A 49 -1.20 4.77 25.46
CA VAL A 49 -1.51 3.35 25.72
C VAL A 49 -2.96 3.02 25.33
N PHE A 50 -3.90 3.91 25.62
CA PHE A 50 -5.30 3.73 25.18
C PHE A 50 -5.44 3.84 23.65
N LEU A 51 -4.58 4.63 23.00
CA LEU A 51 -4.53 4.72 21.53
C LEU A 51 -4.02 3.43 20.89
N THR A 52 -3.11 2.69 21.54
CA THR A 52 -2.68 1.36 21.06
C THR A 52 -3.76 0.29 21.19
N GLY A 53 -4.89 0.60 21.86
CA GLY A 53 -5.99 -0.32 22.09
C GLY A 53 -5.84 -1.13 23.38
N GLU A 54 -4.81 -0.87 24.18
CA GLU A 54 -4.64 -1.48 25.49
C GLU A 54 -5.49 -0.72 26.51
N PHE A 55 -6.73 -1.14 26.70
CA PHE A 55 -7.64 -0.58 27.70
C PHE A 55 -8.05 -1.62 28.72
N ASP A 56 -7.79 -1.33 29.99
CA ASP A 56 -8.32 -2.13 31.10
C ASP A 56 -9.62 -1.51 31.63
N TYR A 57 -10.75 -2.08 31.22
CA TYR A 57 -12.07 -1.62 31.63
C TYR A 57 -12.39 -1.94 33.10
N GLY A 58 -11.80 -3.00 33.65
CA GLY A 58 -12.18 -3.56 34.96
C GLY A 58 -11.86 -2.65 36.13
N ASP A 59 -10.74 -1.94 36.06
CA ASP A 59 -10.23 -1.14 37.20
C ASP A 59 -10.47 0.37 37.05
N ASN A 60 -10.75 0.83 35.83
CA ASN A 60 -10.69 2.27 35.52
C ASN A 60 -12.04 2.98 35.52
N ILE A 61 -13.15 2.27 35.25
CA ILE A 61 -14.49 2.88 35.18
C ILE A 61 -15.25 2.64 36.49
N LYS A 62 -15.72 3.72 37.11
CA LYS A 62 -16.53 3.63 38.33
C LYS A 62 -17.93 3.10 38.03
N ASP A 63 -18.47 2.27 38.93
CA ASP A 63 -19.82 1.69 38.81
C ASP A 63 -20.96 2.72 38.73
N ASN A 64 -20.74 3.96 39.19
CA ASN A 64 -21.73 5.06 39.13
C ASN A 64 -21.60 5.98 37.90
N SER A 65 -21.03 5.48 36.80
CA SER A 65 -20.81 6.28 35.60
C SER A 65 -22.12 6.55 34.84
N PHE A 66 -22.34 7.80 34.45
CA PHE A 66 -23.46 8.18 33.58
C PHE A 66 -23.38 7.50 32.21
N ALA A 67 -24.52 7.24 31.57
CA ALA A 67 -24.58 6.67 30.22
C ALA A 67 -23.74 7.45 29.18
N THR A 68 -23.59 8.76 29.39
CA THR A 68 -22.76 9.66 28.59
C THR A 68 -21.28 9.25 28.59
N THR A 69 -20.76 8.73 29.70
CA THR A 69 -19.36 8.28 29.82
C THR A 69 -19.08 7.12 28.87
N TYR A 70 -19.97 6.13 28.82
CA TYR A 70 -19.83 4.99 27.91
C TYR A 70 -19.90 5.42 26.44
N PHE A 71 -20.79 6.37 26.12
CA PHE A 71 -20.90 6.90 24.76
C PHE A 71 -19.63 7.64 24.32
N VAL A 72 -19.11 8.54 25.16
CA VAL A 72 -17.86 9.27 24.89
C VAL A 72 -16.68 8.30 24.79
N PHE A 73 -16.64 7.28 25.64
CA PHE A 73 -15.60 6.25 25.59
C PHE A 73 -15.64 5.41 24.31
N LEU A 74 -16.82 4.99 23.86
CA LEU A 74 -16.97 4.26 22.61
C LEU A 74 -16.60 5.11 21.39
N LEU A 75 -16.97 6.39 21.40
CA LEU A 75 -16.56 7.35 20.39
C LEU A 75 -15.04 7.55 20.39
N TYR A 76 -14.41 7.56 21.57
CA TYR A 76 -12.95 7.57 21.69
C TYR A 76 -12.33 6.32 21.05
N LEU A 77 -12.81 5.10 21.32
CA LEU A 77 -12.25 3.90 20.71
C LEU A 77 -12.34 3.95 19.18
N PHE A 78 -13.46 4.44 18.66
CA PHE A 78 -13.65 4.59 17.22
C PHE A 78 -12.68 5.61 16.63
N VAL A 79 -12.64 6.84 17.15
CA VAL A 79 -11.78 7.91 16.60
C VAL A 79 -10.29 7.67 16.91
N GLY A 80 -9.99 7.28 18.13
CA GLY A 80 -8.64 7.09 18.66
C GLY A 80 -7.93 5.87 18.08
N THR A 81 -8.57 4.71 18.08
CA THR A 81 -7.91 3.47 17.63
C THR A 81 -8.12 3.23 16.13
N VAL A 82 -9.29 3.55 15.58
CA VAL A 82 -9.56 3.27 14.14
C VAL A 82 -9.08 4.42 13.26
N PHE A 83 -9.50 5.67 13.50
CA PHE A 83 -9.11 6.77 12.61
C PHE A 83 -7.64 7.14 12.73
N LEU A 84 -7.08 7.26 13.93
CA LEU A 84 -5.68 7.67 14.07
C LEU A 84 -4.69 6.60 13.58
N MET A 85 -4.98 5.31 13.77
CA MET A 85 -4.14 4.25 13.21
C MET A 85 -4.24 4.21 11.68
N ASN A 86 -5.44 4.35 11.13
CA ASN A 86 -5.61 4.41 9.68
C ASN A 86 -4.94 5.64 9.06
N LEU A 87 -4.93 6.77 9.76
CA LEU A 87 -4.20 7.98 9.34
C LEU A 87 -2.69 7.75 9.37
N LEU A 88 -2.17 7.15 10.45
CA LEU A 88 -0.73 6.88 10.61
C LEU A 88 -0.22 5.91 9.54
N ILE A 89 -0.97 4.84 9.29
CA ILE A 89 -0.68 3.86 8.22
C ILE A 89 -0.84 4.52 6.85
N GLY A 90 -1.87 5.35 6.66
CA GLY A 90 -2.11 6.10 5.41
C GLY A 90 -0.97 7.05 5.05
N LEU A 91 -0.40 7.74 6.05
CA LEU A 91 0.75 8.61 5.86
C LEU A 91 2.02 7.79 5.56
N ALA A 92 2.28 6.75 6.35
CA ALA A 92 3.44 5.89 6.15
C ALA A 92 3.41 5.20 4.77
N VAL A 93 2.24 4.72 4.33
CA VAL A 93 2.10 4.07 3.04
C VAL A 93 2.29 5.06 1.88
N SER A 94 1.79 6.28 2.02
CA SER A 94 2.00 7.36 1.04
C SER A 94 3.50 7.63 0.83
N ASP A 95 4.26 7.76 1.92
CA ASP A 95 5.70 8.01 1.84
C ASP A 95 6.46 6.79 1.27
N THR A 96 6.05 5.56 1.64
CA THR A 96 6.66 4.36 1.06
C THR A 96 6.36 4.21 -0.42
N ASN A 97 5.18 4.60 -0.89
CA ASN A 97 4.81 4.51 -2.31
C ASN A 97 5.72 5.36 -3.18
N VAL A 98 6.05 6.60 -2.75
CA VAL A 98 7.00 7.46 -3.47
C VAL A 98 8.40 6.86 -3.51
N ALA A 99 8.85 6.29 -2.38
CA ALA A 99 10.14 5.61 -2.30
C ALA A 99 10.18 4.37 -3.22
N MET A 100 9.09 3.60 -3.28
CA MET A 100 8.95 2.43 -4.13
C MET A 100 8.90 2.80 -5.61
N GLU A 101 8.19 3.86 -6.00
CA GLU A 101 8.13 4.32 -7.39
C GLU A 101 9.53 4.72 -7.88
N LYS A 102 10.28 5.46 -7.05
CA LYS A 102 11.66 5.83 -7.36
C LYS A 102 12.55 4.60 -7.50
N ALA A 103 12.45 3.64 -6.58
CA ALA A 103 13.21 2.39 -6.65
C ALA A 103 12.86 1.57 -7.90
N MET A 104 11.58 1.53 -8.30
CA MET A 104 11.12 0.81 -9.48
C MET A 104 11.68 1.42 -10.78
N LYS A 105 11.68 2.75 -10.91
CA LYS A 105 12.30 3.44 -12.05
C LYS A 105 13.80 3.18 -12.13
N THR A 106 14.49 3.26 -10.99
CA THR A 106 15.93 2.94 -10.92
C THR A 106 16.20 1.49 -11.29
N ARG A 107 15.38 0.55 -10.81
CA ARG A 107 15.51 -0.88 -11.14
C ARG A 107 15.37 -1.13 -12.64
N LEU A 108 14.38 -0.53 -13.30
CA LEU A 108 14.20 -0.67 -14.74
C LEU A 108 15.36 -0.04 -15.52
N GLY A 109 15.85 1.11 -15.08
CA GLY A 109 17.04 1.75 -15.67
C GLY A 109 18.28 0.87 -15.57
N LEU A 110 18.51 0.24 -14.42
CA LEU A 110 19.61 -0.72 -14.22
C LEU A 110 19.47 -1.95 -15.12
N GLU A 111 18.25 -2.50 -15.29
CA GLU A 111 18.02 -3.63 -16.19
C GLU A 111 18.40 -3.29 -17.62
N VAL A 112 17.98 -2.12 -18.11
CA VAL A 112 18.34 -1.64 -19.45
C VAL A 112 19.84 -1.41 -19.57
N ASP A 113 20.47 -0.79 -18.58
CA ASP A 113 21.91 -0.51 -18.61
C ASP A 113 22.75 -1.79 -18.60
N ILE A 114 22.35 -2.80 -17.82
CA ILE A 114 22.99 -4.12 -17.82
C ILE A 114 22.86 -4.78 -19.19
N ILE A 115 21.66 -4.74 -19.81
CA ILE A 115 21.44 -5.31 -21.14
C ILE A 115 22.32 -4.60 -22.18
N LEU A 116 22.39 -3.26 -22.15
CA LEU A 116 23.21 -2.48 -23.07
C LEU A 116 24.72 -2.73 -22.87
N HIS A 117 25.16 -2.86 -21.63
CA HIS A 117 26.55 -3.21 -21.32
C HIS A 117 26.93 -4.57 -21.91
N VAL A 118 26.08 -5.58 -21.73
CA VAL A 118 26.31 -6.91 -22.31
C VAL A 118 26.25 -6.85 -23.83
N GLU A 119 25.26 -6.15 -24.40
CA GLU A 119 25.09 -6.00 -25.86
C GLU A 119 26.32 -5.33 -26.50
N SER A 120 26.92 -4.32 -25.84
CA SER A 120 28.12 -3.62 -26.34
C SER A 120 29.36 -4.51 -26.47
N TYR A 121 29.40 -5.63 -25.74
CA TYR A 121 30.50 -6.60 -25.76
C TYR A 121 30.30 -7.71 -26.80
N TYR A 122 29.11 -7.85 -27.39
CA TYR A 122 28.82 -8.87 -28.41
C TYR A 122 29.08 -8.38 -29.84
N PRO A 123 29.69 -9.20 -30.72
CA PRO A 123 29.94 -8.86 -32.12
C PRO A 123 28.65 -8.69 -32.96
N GLN A 124 28.69 -7.76 -33.92
CA GLN A 124 27.58 -7.30 -34.78
C GLN A 124 26.75 -8.40 -35.48
N PHE A 125 27.27 -9.62 -35.60
CA PHE A 125 26.53 -10.74 -36.19
C PHE A 125 25.34 -11.20 -35.32
N LEU A 126 25.41 -11.06 -33.99
CA LEU A 126 24.34 -11.49 -33.08
C LEU A 126 23.10 -10.59 -33.14
N HIS A 127 23.29 -9.27 -33.32
CA HIS A 127 22.18 -8.31 -33.44
C HIS A 127 21.23 -8.66 -34.60
N ARG A 128 21.78 -9.20 -35.69
CA ARG A 128 21.02 -9.56 -36.90
C ARG A 128 20.14 -10.79 -36.70
N VAL A 129 20.52 -11.69 -35.78
CA VAL A 129 19.77 -12.90 -35.45
C VAL A 129 18.71 -12.60 -34.39
N MET A 130 19.03 -11.80 -33.36
CA MET A 130 18.11 -11.48 -32.27
C MET A 130 17.01 -10.50 -32.71
N ALA A 131 17.32 -9.50 -33.54
CA ALA A 131 16.32 -8.59 -34.11
C ALA A 131 15.31 -9.29 -35.04
N ARG A 132 15.68 -10.42 -35.65
CA ARG A 132 14.79 -11.23 -36.50
C ARG A 132 13.79 -12.07 -35.70
N GLY A 133 13.99 -12.27 -34.40
CA GLY A 133 13.11 -13.10 -33.56
C GLY A 133 11.75 -12.47 -33.22
N LYS A 134 11.60 -11.13 -33.32
CA LYS A 134 10.34 -10.42 -33.04
C LYS A 134 9.50 -10.09 -34.27
N MET A 135 10.04 -10.22 -35.48
CA MET A 135 9.30 -9.99 -36.75
C MET A 135 9.14 -11.29 -37.53
N ASN A 136 8.31 -12.21 -37.02
CA ASN A 136 7.53 -13.19 -37.77
C ASN A 136 7.04 -14.29 -36.82
N LYS A 137 5.92 -14.07 -36.12
CA LYS A 137 5.26 -15.17 -35.39
C LYS A 137 3.82 -15.45 -35.79
N THR A 138 3.27 -14.81 -36.82
CA THR A 138 1.85 -15.02 -37.18
C THR A 138 1.51 -15.09 -38.67
N SER A 139 2.46 -14.96 -39.61
CA SER A 139 2.12 -14.99 -41.05
C SER A 139 2.33 -16.36 -41.73
N LYS A 140 3.50 -16.99 -41.55
CA LYS A 140 3.86 -18.16 -42.40
C LYS A 140 3.15 -19.46 -42.02
N LEU A 141 2.86 -19.68 -40.73
CA LEU A 141 2.14 -20.88 -40.26
C LEU A 141 0.69 -20.88 -40.78
N ASP A 142 0.02 -19.73 -40.77
CA ASP A 142 -1.36 -19.58 -41.23
C ASP A 142 -1.52 -19.88 -42.71
N HIS A 143 -0.54 -19.54 -43.56
CA HIS A 143 -0.61 -19.83 -44.99
C HIS A 143 -0.49 -21.33 -45.30
N VAL A 144 0.34 -22.06 -44.55
CA VAL A 144 0.52 -23.51 -44.72
C VAL A 144 -0.70 -24.25 -44.20
N TRP A 145 -1.20 -23.88 -43.01
CA TRP A 145 -2.42 -24.46 -42.47
C TRP A 145 -3.64 -24.15 -43.32
N LYS A 146 -3.78 -22.93 -43.87
CA LYS A 146 -4.86 -22.61 -44.83
C LYS A 146 -4.78 -23.48 -46.09
N ARG A 147 -3.60 -23.68 -46.67
CA ARG A 147 -3.43 -24.56 -47.86
C ARG A 147 -3.81 -26.01 -47.57
N ILE A 148 -3.42 -26.54 -46.41
CA ILE A 148 -3.77 -27.90 -45.98
C ILE A 148 -5.29 -28.01 -45.69
N PHE A 149 -5.86 -26.99 -45.03
CA PHE A 149 -7.28 -26.95 -44.68
C PHE A 149 -8.20 -26.84 -45.90
N TYR A 150 -7.80 -26.08 -46.94
CA TYR A 150 -8.55 -26.00 -48.20
C TYR A 150 -8.48 -27.29 -49.02
N TRP A 151 -7.35 -28.02 -48.97
CA TRP A 151 -7.22 -29.31 -49.63
C TRP A 151 -8.10 -30.40 -48.97
N PHE A 152 -8.42 -30.25 -47.67
CA PHE A 152 -9.25 -31.17 -46.91
C PHE A 152 -10.77 -30.87 -46.97
N GLY A 153 -11.21 -29.91 -47.80
CA GLY A 153 -12.63 -29.73 -48.15
C GLY A 153 -13.56 -29.23 -47.04
N LEU A 154 -13.06 -28.54 -46.02
CA LEU A 154 -13.88 -28.02 -44.93
C LEU A 154 -14.53 -26.64 -45.28
N PRO A 155 -15.83 -26.45 -44.99
CA PRO A 155 -16.57 -25.23 -45.34
C PRO A 155 -16.07 -23.99 -44.59
N LYS A 156 -16.20 -22.83 -45.26
CA LYS A 156 -15.60 -21.53 -44.87
C LYS A 156 -16.09 -20.97 -43.53
N ASP A 157 -17.16 -21.53 -42.97
CA ASP A 157 -17.87 -20.97 -41.81
C ASP A 157 -17.11 -21.18 -40.49
N VAL A 158 -16.29 -22.23 -40.40
CA VAL A 158 -15.48 -22.54 -39.19
C VAL A 158 -14.34 -21.53 -39.00
N ALA A 159 -13.79 -20.98 -40.10
CA ALA A 159 -12.70 -20.03 -40.04
C ALA A 159 -13.14 -18.65 -39.53
N LYS A 160 -14.42 -18.28 -39.75
CA LYS A 160 -14.98 -16.98 -39.35
C LYS A 160 -15.35 -16.94 -37.87
N GLN A 161 -15.84 -18.06 -37.31
CA GLN A 161 -16.15 -18.16 -35.87
C GLN A 161 -14.92 -18.09 -34.98
N LYS A 162 -13.77 -18.63 -35.42
CA LYS A 162 -12.53 -18.61 -34.63
C LYS A 162 -11.87 -17.22 -34.54
N GLN A 163 -12.20 -16.31 -35.46
CA GLN A 163 -11.74 -14.92 -35.42
C GLN A 163 -12.62 -14.03 -34.52
N LEU A 164 -13.93 -14.30 -34.43
CA LEU A 164 -14.86 -13.57 -33.55
C LEU A 164 -14.78 -13.97 -32.06
N SER A 165 -14.17 -15.12 -31.73
CA SER A 165 -13.98 -15.57 -30.34
C SER A 165 -12.71 -15.01 -29.68
N ASN A 166 -11.86 -14.32 -30.42
CA ASN A 166 -10.55 -13.83 -29.96
C ASN A 166 -10.43 -12.29 -30.03
N GLU A 167 -11.54 -11.59 -30.29
CA GLU A 167 -11.75 -10.18 -29.91
C GLU A 167 -12.54 -10.14 -28.59
#